data_AF-A0AAU7HQC3-F1
#
_entry.id   AF-A0AAU7HQC3-F1
#
_cell.length_a   1.000
_cell.length_b   1.000
_cell.length_c   1.000
_cell.angle_alpha   90.00
_cell.angle_beta   90.00
_cell.angle_gamma   90.00
#
_symmetry.space_group_name_H-M   'P 1'
#
loop_
_entity.id
_entity.type
_entity.pdbx_description
1 polymer ?
#
loop_
_entity_poly.entity_id
_entity_poly.type
_entity_poly.pdbx_seq_one_letter_code
_entity_poly.pdbx_strand_id
1 'polypeptide(L)'
;MRYSKLSLLVPCALLLSACTTVTPVYKDNGTRSGSCIEGGPDSVAQQFYDYRIQHRNNDITALRPYLSDNLAKLLTDASRDNAHRDLFNSDPFSSRATLPDSASVASASTIPNSDARNIPLRVELKQGDQSWRDEVLMIREGQCWVVDDVRYLGGSVHAPAGTLRQSVENR
;
A
#
# COMPACT_ATOMS: atom_id res chain seq x y z
N MET A 1 31.79 -39.78 62.36
CA MET A 1 32.28 -38.39 62.53
C MET A 1 33.45 -38.13 61.59
N ARG A 2 33.27 -37.23 60.61
CA ARG A 2 34.25 -36.23 60.11
C ARG A 2 33.68 -35.57 58.85
N TYR A 3 33.67 -34.24 58.86
CA TYR A 3 33.05 -33.34 57.89
C TYR A 3 33.82 -33.26 56.57
N SER A 4 33.13 -32.96 55.47
CA SER A 4 33.68 -32.05 54.44
C SER A 4 32.55 -31.26 53.78
N LYS A 5 32.71 -29.93 53.77
CA LYS A 5 31.85 -28.93 53.12
C LYS A 5 32.12 -28.90 51.61
N LEU A 6 31.24 -28.24 50.83
CA LEU A 6 31.39 -27.67 49.46
C LEU A 6 30.28 -28.18 48.53
N SER A 7 29.57 -27.41 47.72
CA SER A 7 29.27 -25.98 47.63
C SER A 7 28.03 -25.91 46.73
N LEU A 8 27.10 -25.02 47.09
CA LEU A 8 25.89 -24.72 46.33
C LEU A 8 26.26 -23.97 45.04
N LEU A 9 25.84 -24.44 43.87
CA LEU A 9 25.83 -23.64 42.64
C LEU A 9 24.54 -23.89 41.86
N VAL A 10 23.58 -22.99 42.09
CA VAL A 10 22.39 -22.79 41.26
C VAL A 10 22.84 -22.02 40.01
N PRO A 11 22.60 -22.50 38.78
CA PRO A 11 22.78 -21.67 37.61
C PRO A 11 21.62 -20.65 37.58
N CYS A 12 21.91 -19.39 37.90
CA CYS A 12 21.07 -18.26 37.54
C CYS A 12 21.04 -18.16 36.00
N ALA A 13 20.01 -18.72 35.38
CA ALA A 13 19.64 -18.40 34.01
C ALA A 13 19.23 -16.92 33.97
N LEU A 14 20.11 -16.06 33.47
CA LEU A 14 19.76 -14.69 33.10
C LEU A 14 18.86 -14.75 31.87
N LEU A 15 17.55 -14.85 32.09
CA LEU A 15 16.56 -14.55 31.07
C LEU A 15 16.61 -13.04 30.82
N LEU A 16 17.45 -12.62 29.88
CA LEU A 16 17.37 -11.30 29.27
C LEU A 16 16.10 -11.28 28.39
N SER A 17 14.94 -11.12 29.03
CA SER A 17 13.72 -10.69 28.34
C SER A 17 13.85 -9.21 28.02
N ALA A 18 14.71 -8.89 27.05
CA ALA A 18 14.70 -7.59 26.42
C ALA A 18 13.45 -7.52 25.52
N CYS A 19 12.30 -7.27 26.14
CA CYS A 19 11.17 -6.68 25.42
C CYS A 19 11.61 -5.27 25.05
N THR A 20 12.21 -5.11 23.87
CA THR A 20 12.37 -3.78 23.29
C THR A 20 10.97 -3.32 22.89
N THR A 21 10.27 -2.68 23.82
CA THR A 21 9.13 -1.83 23.49
C THR A 21 9.68 -0.68 22.69
N VAL A 22 9.75 -0.86 21.37
CA VAL A 22 9.97 0.22 20.43
C VAL A 22 8.74 1.08 20.55
N THR A 23 8.81 2.15 21.34
CA THR A 23 7.79 3.18 21.36
C THR A 23 7.86 3.85 19.99
N PRO A 24 6.84 3.67 19.16
CA PRO A 24 6.89 4.26 17.86
C PRO A 24 6.65 5.76 18.05
N VAL A 25 7.65 6.59 17.73
CA VAL A 25 7.56 8.07 17.79
C VAL A 25 6.71 8.56 16.62
N TYR A 26 5.45 8.15 16.55
CA TYR A 26 4.50 8.74 15.61
C TYR A 26 3.82 9.91 16.28
N LYS A 27 4.20 11.09 15.81
CA LYS A 27 3.32 12.26 15.85
C LYS A 27 2.08 11.87 15.05
N ASP A 28 0.91 11.84 15.70
CA ASP A 28 -0.38 11.40 15.16
C ASP A 28 -0.58 11.80 13.69
N ASN A 29 -0.55 10.81 12.79
CA ASN A 29 -0.82 10.97 11.37
C ASN A 29 -2.28 10.62 11.09
N GLY A 30 -3.17 11.36 11.74
CA GLY A 30 -4.61 11.14 11.65
C GLY A 30 -5.05 9.79 12.21
N THR A 31 -6.34 9.72 12.54
CA THR A 31 -7.00 8.46 12.90
C THR A 31 -7.37 7.73 11.62
N ARG A 32 -6.68 6.63 11.30
CA ARG A 32 -7.17 5.70 10.29
C ARG A 32 -8.46 5.08 10.80
N SER A 33 -9.52 5.10 9.99
CA SER A 33 -10.84 4.58 10.39
C SER A 33 -11.06 3.10 10.09
N GLY A 34 -10.14 2.41 9.39
CA GLY A 34 -10.29 1.02 8.95
C GLY A 34 -9.06 0.13 9.15
N SER A 35 -9.25 -1.18 8.97
CA SER A 35 -8.15 -2.17 8.96
C SER A 35 -7.16 -1.88 7.82
N CYS A 36 -5.90 -2.27 7.97
CA CYS A 36 -4.89 -2.16 6.91
C CYS A 36 -4.04 -3.43 6.83
N ILE A 37 -3.33 -3.56 5.72
CA ILE A 37 -2.39 -4.64 5.48
C ILE A 37 -1.05 -4.30 6.14
N GLU A 38 -0.46 -5.28 6.83
CA GLU A 38 0.88 -5.15 7.38
C GLU A 38 1.94 -5.24 6.27
N GLY A 39 2.92 -4.35 6.33
CA GLY A 39 4.05 -4.38 5.40
C GLY A 39 4.66 -3.00 5.16
N GLY A 40 5.78 -2.99 4.45
CA GLY A 40 6.35 -1.77 3.87
C GLY A 40 5.53 -1.27 2.68
N PRO A 41 5.80 -0.04 2.20
CA PRO A 41 5.04 0.58 1.12
C PRO A 41 5.07 -0.24 -0.19
N ASP A 42 6.21 -0.83 -0.54
CA ASP A 42 6.36 -1.67 -1.73
C ASP A 42 5.65 -3.02 -1.60
N SER A 43 5.73 -3.67 -0.44
CA SER A 43 4.99 -4.91 -0.16
C SER A 43 3.47 -4.69 -0.20
N VAL A 44 2.97 -3.63 0.44
CA VAL A 44 1.52 -3.33 0.43
C VAL A 44 1.05 -2.95 -0.97
N ALA A 45 1.82 -2.16 -1.72
CA ALA A 45 1.52 -1.85 -3.10
C ALA A 45 1.50 -3.10 -3.99
N GLN A 46 2.45 -4.03 -3.83
CA GLN A 46 2.46 -5.28 -4.58
C GLN A 46 1.19 -6.10 -4.28
N GLN A 47 0.84 -6.28 -3.00
CA GLN A 47 -0.37 -6.98 -2.60
C GLN A 47 -1.66 -6.32 -3.15
N PHE A 48 -1.70 -4.99 -3.23
CA PHE A 48 -2.81 -4.27 -3.84
C PHE A 48 -2.99 -4.63 -5.32
N TYR A 49 -1.92 -4.64 -6.11
CA TYR A 49 -2.00 -5.01 -7.53
C TYR A 49 -2.29 -6.50 -7.71
N ASP A 50 -1.65 -7.37 -6.91
CA ASP A 50 -1.89 -8.82 -6.95
C ASP A 50 -3.36 -9.14 -6.65
N TYR A 51 -3.94 -8.48 -5.64
CA TYR A 51 -5.36 -8.64 -5.31
C TYR A 51 -6.26 -8.28 -6.50
N ARG A 52 -6.01 -7.13 -7.15
CA ARG A 52 -6.79 -6.66 -8.30
C ARG A 52 -6.65 -7.55 -9.53
N ILE A 53 -5.46 -8.11 -9.76
CA ILE A 53 -5.20 -9.03 -10.87
C ILE A 53 -5.94 -10.36 -10.66
N GLN A 54 -5.95 -10.85 -9.41
CA GLN A 54 -6.69 -12.06 -9.03
C GLN A 54 -8.21 -11.83 -9.04
N HIS A 55 -8.66 -10.67 -8.59
CA HIS A 55 -10.07 -10.28 -8.49
C HIS A 55 -10.34 -9.23 -9.56
N ARG A 56 -10.52 -9.68 -10.81
CA ARG A 56 -10.69 -8.85 -12.02
C ARG A 56 -12.00 -8.07 -12.07
N ASN A 57 -12.26 -7.27 -11.04
CA ASN A 57 -13.40 -6.38 -10.89
C ASN A 57 -12.94 -5.07 -10.21
N ASN A 58 -13.82 -4.08 -10.20
CA ASN A 58 -13.57 -2.77 -9.58
C ASN A 58 -14.32 -2.60 -8.25
N ASP A 59 -14.41 -3.66 -7.43
CA ASP A 59 -15.03 -3.57 -6.11
C ASP A 59 -14.16 -2.76 -5.14
N ILE A 60 -14.44 -1.46 -5.05
CA ILE A 60 -13.75 -0.51 -4.15
C ILE A 60 -13.86 -0.93 -2.68
N THR A 61 -14.94 -1.62 -2.30
CA THR A 61 -15.15 -2.08 -0.92
C THR A 61 -14.09 -3.09 -0.52
N ALA A 62 -13.78 -4.03 -1.42
CA ALA A 62 -12.77 -5.05 -1.20
C ALA A 62 -11.34 -4.48 -1.17
N LEU A 63 -11.11 -3.36 -1.86
CA LEU A 63 -9.81 -2.68 -1.89
C LEU A 63 -9.56 -1.81 -0.65
N ARG A 64 -10.56 -1.61 0.21
CA ARG A 64 -10.47 -0.68 1.35
C ARG A 64 -9.23 -0.85 2.25
N PRO A 65 -8.74 -2.07 2.55
CA PRO A 65 -7.53 -2.24 3.36
C PRO A 65 -6.25 -1.65 2.75
N TYR A 66 -6.22 -1.48 1.43
CA TYR A 66 -5.07 -0.97 0.67
C TYR A 66 -5.16 0.54 0.40
N LEU A 67 -6.37 1.11 0.41
CA LEU A 67 -6.61 2.51 0.03
C LEU A 67 -6.55 3.43 1.24
N SER A 68 -6.09 4.67 1.01
CA SER A 68 -6.23 5.76 1.96
C SER A 68 -7.70 6.07 2.23
N ASP A 69 -8.01 6.62 3.40
CA ASP A 69 -9.38 6.96 3.78
C ASP A 69 -9.99 7.96 2.78
N ASN A 70 -9.17 8.91 2.33
CA ASN A 70 -9.56 9.93 1.35
C ASN A 70 -9.79 9.35 -0.04
N LEU A 71 -8.87 8.51 -0.55
CA LEU A 71 -9.02 7.89 -1.87
C LEU A 71 -10.22 6.94 -1.89
N ALA A 72 -10.39 6.11 -0.84
CA ALA A 72 -11.52 5.20 -0.75
C ALA A 72 -12.86 5.94 -0.77
N LYS A 73 -12.96 7.06 -0.04
CA LYS A 73 -14.14 7.92 -0.05
C LYS A 73 -14.39 8.51 -1.44
N LEU A 74 -13.36 9.11 -2.05
CA LEU A 74 -13.45 9.71 -3.38
C LEU A 74 -13.96 8.71 -4.42
N LEU A 75 -13.39 7.50 -4.44
CA LEU A 75 -13.78 6.46 -5.39
C LEU A 75 -15.18 5.91 -5.10
N THR A 76 -15.56 5.76 -3.84
CA THR A 76 -16.91 5.33 -3.45
C THR A 76 -17.96 6.34 -3.91
N ASP A 77 -17.72 7.63 -3.67
CA ASP A 77 -18.62 8.71 -4.07
C ASP A 77 -18.73 8.77 -5.61
N ALA A 78 -17.60 8.69 -6.32
CA ALA A 78 -17.56 8.69 -7.78
C ALA A 78 -18.20 7.45 -8.43
N SER A 79 -18.07 6.26 -7.82
CA SER A 79 -18.70 5.04 -8.35
C SER A 79 -20.23 5.08 -8.38
N ARG A 80 -20.84 5.99 -7.62
CA ARG A 80 -22.29 6.21 -7.56
C ARG A 80 -22.77 7.29 -8.52
N ASP A 81 -21.85 8.06 -9.10
CA ASP A 81 -22.14 9.11 -10.07
C ASP A 81 -22.07 8.56 -11.50
N ASN A 82 -23.12 8.81 -12.28
CA ASN A 82 -23.18 8.39 -13.67
C ASN A 82 -22.14 9.12 -14.54
N ALA A 83 -21.67 10.31 -14.14
CA ALA A 83 -20.63 11.06 -14.85
C ALA A 83 -19.29 10.29 -14.92
N HIS A 84 -19.02 9.43 -13.93
CA HIS A 84 -17.77 8.66 -13.84
C HIS A 84 -17.92 7.21 -14.30
N ARG A 85 -19.08 6.80 -14.83
CA ARG A 85 -19.36 5.40 -15.17
C ARG A 85 -18.34 4.81 -16.14
N ASP A 86 -17.86 5.59 -17.10
CA ASP A 86 -16.85 5.14 -18.07
C ASP A 86 -15.50 4.83 -17.43
N LEU A 87 -15.10 5.59 -16.39
CA LEU A 87 -13.87 5.33 -15.63
C LEU A 87 -13.94 3.96 -14.93
N PHE A 88 -15.07 3.65 -14.31
CA PHE A 88 -15.27 2.40 -13.55
C PHE A 88 -15.68 1.20 -14.41
N ASN A 89 -16.10 1.41 -15.67
CA ASN A 89 -16.28 0.34 -16.66
C ASN A 89 -14.93 -0.23 -17.18
N SER A 90 -13.85 0.51 -16.97
CA SER A 90 -12.47 0.15 -17.28
C SER A 90 -11.63 0.01 -16.02
N ASP A 91 -10.32 -0.24 -16.12
CA ASP A 91 -9.42 -0.22 -14.96
C ASP A 91 -9.02 1.21 -14.54
N PRO A 92 -9.56 1.78 -13.43
CA PRO A 92 -9.21 3.13 -13.02
C PRO A 92 -7.82 3.23 -12.36
N PHE A 93 -7.19 2.12 -11.98
CA PHE A 93 -5.92 2.16 -11.25
C PHE A 93 -4.72 1.87 -12.16
N SER A 94 -4.90 2.03 -13.46
CA SER A 94 -3.84 1.94 -14.44
C SER A 94 -4.05 2.95 -15.57
N SER A 95 -2.97 3.32 -16.27
CA SER A 95 -3.04 4.18 -17.45
C SER A 95 -3.74 3.54 -18.65
N ARG A 96 -4.01 2.22 -18.61
CA ARG A 96 -4.75 1.49 -19.64
C ARG A 96 -6.12 1.08 -19.15
N ALA A 97 -7.08 1.03 -20.07
CA ALA A 97 -8.45 0.62 -19.75
C ALA A 97 -8.56 -0.87 -19.36
N THR A 98 -7.55 -1.66 -19.68
CA THR A 98 -7.53 -3.11 -19.48
C THR A 98 -6.73 -3.48 -18.23
N LEU A 99 -7.27 -4.40 -17.44
CA LEU A 99 -6.59 -4.97 -16.29
C LEU A 99 -5.31 -5.74 -16.73
N PRO A 100 -4.17 -5.51 -16.06
CA PRO A 100 -2.94 -6.25 -16.33
C PRO A 100 -3.05 -7.74 -15.94
N ASP A 101 -2.19 -8.56 -16.55
CA ASP A 101 -1.98 -9.97 -16.18
C ASP A 101 -0.91 -10.11 -15.08
N SER A 102 0.00 -9.14 -14.97
CA SER A 102 1.00 -9.09 -13.90
C SER A 102 1.40 -7.66 -13.56
N ALA A 103 1.86 -7.47 -12.33
CA ALA A 103 2.41 -6.23 -11.82
C ALA A 103 3.72 -6.48 -11.07
N SER A 104 4.69 -5.59 -11.23
CA SER A 104 5.93 -5.58 -10.45
C SER A 104 6.17 -4.18 -9.89
N VAL A 105 6.11 -4.08 -8.56
CA VAL A 105 6.33 -2.82 -7.85
C VAL A 105 7.82 -2.65 -7.51
N ALA A 106 8.39 -1.50 -7.85
CA ALA A 106 9.76 -1.16 -7.52
C ALA A 106 9.95 -1.01 -5.99
N SER A 107 11.12 -1.42 -5.49
CA SER A 107 11.38 -1.34 -4.06
C SER A 107 11.55 0.11 -3.57
N ALA A 108 10.94 0.39 -2.42
CA ALA A 108 11.07 1.67 -1.71
C ALA A 108 12.47 1.87 -1.10
N SER A 109 13.28 0.81 -0.99
CA SER A 109 14.61 0.84 -0.38
C SER A 109 15.61 1.77 -1.08
N THR A 110 15.32 2.16 -2.33
CA THR A 110 16.14 3.08 -3.12
C THR A 110 15.77 4.55 -2.90
N ILE A 111 14.67 4.83 -2.20
CA ILE A 111 14.22 6.20 -1.92
C ILE A 111 15.02 6.72 -0.73
N PRO A 112 15.84 7.77 -0.91
CA PRO A 112 16.53 8.39 0.19
C PRO A 112 15.49 8.90 1.20
N ASN A 113 15.69 8.54 2.47
CA ASN A 113 14.82 8.85 3.61
C ASN A 113 13.64 7.89 3.82
N SER A 114 13.85 6.85 4.64
CA SER A 114 12.84 5.85 5.00
C SER A 114 11.66 6.40 5.83
N ASP A 115 11.74 7.65 6.30
CA ASP A 115 10.65 8.33 6.98
C ASP A 115 9.72 9.12 6.03
N ALA A 116 10.02 9.10 4.72
CA ALA A 116 9.27 9.83 3.71
C ALA A 116 7.78 9.49 3.82
N ARG A 117 6.96 10.49 4.16
CA ARG A 117 5.52 10.29 4.39
C ARG A 117 4.75 9.90 3.14
N ASN A 118 5.30 10.28 1.98
CA ASN A 118 4.74 10.10 0.66
C ASN A 118 5.84 9.44 -0.20
N ILE A 119 5.57 8.22 -0.65
CA ILE A 119 6.51 7.37 -1.36
C ILE A 119 5.92 7.02 -2.72
N PRO A 120 6.37 7.66 -3.81
CA PRO A 120 6.02 7.25 -5.15
C PRO A 120 6.79 5.99 -5.55
N LEU A 121 6.07 4.91 -5.89
CA LEU A 121 6.66 3.66 -6.36
C LEU A 121 6.31 3.44 -7.83
N ARG A 122 7.32 3.14 -8.65
CA ARG A 122 7.08 2.77 -10.05
C ARG A 122 6.55 1.35 -10.13
N VAL A 123 5.55 1.15 -10.96
CA VAL A 123 4.91 -0.16 -11.17
C VAL A 123 5.07 -0.51 -12.64
N GLU A 124 5.66 -1.68 -12.92
CA GLU A 124 5.67 -2.26 -14.26
C GLU A 124 4.47 -3.19 -14.39
N LEU A 125 3.62 -2.92 -15.39
CA LEU A 125 2.39 -3.65 -15.65
C LEU A 125 2.50 -4.33 -17.00
N LYS A 126 2.01 -5.57 -17.09
CA LYS A 126 2.03 -6.35 -18.34
C LYS A 126 0.68 -6.97 -18.61
N GLN A 127 0.29 -6.98 -19.88
CA GLN A 127 -0.86 -7.69 -20.41
C GLN A 127 -0.50 -8.29 -21.77
N GLY A 128 -0.45 -9.62 -21.87
CA GLY A 128 0.13 -10.29 -23.03
C GLY A 128 1.52 -9.73 -23.38
N ASP A 129 1.70 -9.30 -24.64
CA ASP A 129 2.95 -8.71 -25.13
C ASP A 129 3.09 -7.20 -24.82
N GLN A 130 2.05 -6.58 -24.23
CA GLN A 130 2.06 -5.16 -23.92
C GLN A 130 2.59 -4.94 -22.51
N SER A 131 3.52 -4.00 -22.37
CA SER A 131 4.02 -3.54 -21.08
C SER A 131 3.92 -2.02 -20.98
N TRP A 132 3.59 -1.53 -19.79
CA TRP A 132 3.62 -0.10 -19.49
C TRP A 132 4.01 0.13 -18.04
N ARG A 133 4.17 1.40 -17.69
CA ARG A 133 4.55 1.82 -16.35
C ARG A 133 3.56 2.83 -15.85
N ASP A 134 3.27 2.74 -14.58
CA ASP A 134 2.55 3.74 -13.80
C ASP A 134 3.36 4.04 -12.52
N GLU A 135 2.89 4.98 -11.73
CA GLU A 135 3.44 5.28 -10.41
C GLU A 135 2.32 5.27 -9.38
N VAL A 136 2.47 4.46 -8.34
CA VAL A 136 1.54 4.41 -7.22
C VAL A 136 2.09 5.26 -6.09
N LEU A 137 1.27 6.19 -5.58
CA LEU A 137 1.62 7.02 -4.44
C LEU A 137 1.22 6.29 -3.16
N MET A 138 2.23 5.87 -2.40
CA MET A 138 2.04 5.31 -1.06
C MET A 138 2.14 6.41 -0.01
N ILE A 139 1.19 6.47 0.91
CA ILE A 139 1.25 7.37 2.07
C ILE A 139 1.17 6.58 3.36
N ARG A 140 1.58 7.24 4.44
CA ARG A 140 1.41 6.72 5.79
C ARG A 140 0.19 7.30 6.50
N GLU A 141 -0.82 6.47 6.76
CA GLU A 141 -1.97 6.80 7.62
C GLU A 141 -1.85 6.06 8.96
N GLY A 142 -1.59 6.79 10.05
CA GLY A 142 -1.20 6.19 11.32
C GLY A 142 0.00 5.26 11.17
N GLN A 143 -0.22 3.96 11.38
CA GLN A 143 0.80 2.90 11.22
C GLN A 143 0.79 2.21 9.86
N CYS A 144 -0.15 2.53 9.00
CA CYS A 144 -0.44 1.80 7.79
C CYS A 144 0.17 2.50 6.57
N TRP A 145 0.74 1.71 5.67
CA TRP A 145 1.00 2.13 4.30
C TRP A 145 -0.23 1.90 3.46
N VAL A 146 -0.60 2.88 2.64
CA VAL A 146 -1.78 2.80 1.77
C VAL A 146 -1.56 3.53 0.46
N VAL A 147 -2.27 3.09 -0.56
CA VAL A 147 -2.38 3.75 -1.86
C VAL A 147 -3.24 5.00 -1.69
N ASP A 148 -2.67 6.17 -1.98
CA ASP A 148 -3.40 7.45 -1.97
C ASP A 148 -3.72 7.97 -3.37
N ASP A 149 -2.90 7.62 -4.36
CA ASP A 149 -3.15 8.00 -5.75
C ASP A 149 -2.39 7.09 -6.73
N VAL A 150 -2.78 7.13 -8.00
CA VAL A 150 -2.06 6.48 -9.10
C VAL A 150 -1.81 7.51 -10.20
N ARG A 151 -0.54 7.74 -10.56
CA ARG A 151 -0.15 8.58 -11.69
C ARG A 151 0.01 7.74 -12.94
N TYR A 152 -0.70 8.12 -13.99
CA TYR A 152 -0.69 7.42 -15.26
C TYR A 152 0.50 7.84 -16.12
N LEU A 153 1.42 6.92 -16.41
CA LEU A 153 2.61 7.21 -17.25
C LEU A 153 2.57 6.50 -18.61
N GLY A 154 1.73 5.48 -18.78
CA GLY A 154 1.65 4.65 -19.98
C GLY A 154 0.88 5.21 -21.18
N GLY A 155 0.56 6.52 -21.19
CA GLY A 155 -0.34 7.13 -22.18
C GLY A 155 -1.80 6.90 -21.77
N SER A 156 -2.33 7.81 -20.96
CA SER A 156 -3.61 7.66 -20.27
C SER A 156 -4.82 7.68 -21.21
N VAL A 157 -5.69 6.68 -21.09
CA VAL A 157 -7.04 6.63 -21.70
C VAL A 157 -8.13 7.27 -20.82
N HIS A 158 -7.86 7.53 -19.54
CA HIS A 158 -8.85 8.03 -18.58
C HIS A 158 -8.84 9.56 -18.43
N ALA A 159 -7.73 10.20 -18.78
CA ALA A 159 -7.55 11.67 -18.81
C ALA A 159 -6.37 12.06 -19.72
N PRO A 160 -6.32 13.27 -20.30
CA PRO A 160 -5.12 13.77 -20.97
C PRO A 160 -4.04 14.07 -19.92
N ALA A 161 -3.26 13.06 -19.55
CA ALA A 161 -2.14 13.05 -18.59
C ALA A 161 -2.49 13.60 -17.17
N GLY A 162 -2.72 12.70 -16.21
CA GLY A 162 -3.00 13.06 -14.83
C GLY A 162 -2.92 11.88 -13.86
N THR A 163 -3.50 12.06 -12.67
CA THR A 163 -3.66 11.01 -11.67
C THR A 163 -5.09 10.46 -11.61
N LEU A 164 -5.28 9.35 -10.91
CA LEU A 164 -6.60 8.78 -10.63
C LEU A 164 -7.49 9.83 -9.93
N ARG A 165 -7.00 10.49 -8.90
CA ARG A 165 -7.76 11.53 -8.20
C ARG A 165 -8.21 12.65 -9.14
N GLN A 166 -7.28 13.16 -9.96
CA GLN A 166 -7.59 14.19 -10.96
C GLN A 166 -8.61 13.73 -12.00
N SER A 167 -8.63 12.44 -12.34
CA SER A 167 -9.56 11.87 -13.30
C SER A 167 -10.98 11.77 -12.75
N VAL A 168 -11.12 11.72 -11.43
CA VAL A 168 -12.41 11.81 -10.73
C VAL A 168 -12.83 13.27 -10.54
N GLU A 169 -11.91 14.15 -10.12
CA GLU A 169 -12.23 15.53 -9.76
C GLU A 169 -12.54 16.44 -10.97
N ASN A 170 -11.96 16.19 -12.14
CA ASN A 170 -12.10 17.05 -13.32
C ASN A 170 -13.18 16.60 -14.32
N ARG A 171 -14.10 15.70 -13.92
CA ARG A 171 -15.18 15.18 -14.78
C ARG A 171 -16.55 15.71 -14.38
#